data_AF-A0A951K6P2-F1
#
_entry.id   AF-A0A951K6P2-F1
#
_cell.length_a   1.000
_cell.length_b   1.000
_cell.length_c   1.000
_cell.angle_alpha   90.00
_cell.angle_beta   90.00
_cell.angle_gamma   90.00
#
_symmetry.space_group_name_H-M   'P 1'
#
loop_
_entity.id
_entity.type
_entity.pdbx_description
1 polymer ?
#
loop_
_entity_poly.entity_id
_entity_poly.type
_entity_poly.pdbx_seq_one_letter_code
_entity_poly.pdbx_strand_id
1 'polypeptide(L)'
;MASTVDTTATAGGRRDLAPPVADHADNPDNPDHADHVRRRHHGVVVAVVVGAIVRFGWLAYARPEPVSDFRHYLRLAISLLDTGMFGVGHPSAWRLPAYPLVLAAGAAVDRDPLALSALTATISVAQVGLTYLVAWRIFRRRSSAIVAAMTAAIAPAFVTFAPVLASEHLLAVFVLAAVGTALRSRPNRWWIAAALTGVLTGAAILTRGEALAYLPVIALVVGLERAAARHGRRRSLATAATTLVAAALVVAPWVVRNERVVGHGAGLTTTGGFNFYLAHSPGGYGWRTPLPLPLRITDELTRDEVGWRYGLRYARRHPAHWWPTVRHGTHELLAPSTYAASYATVRHDTDLGRVVARDDLGLRATAIDLAGRSSRWLLWLGAIGLAAVGVWRRTGLLAVGGIAAANWVLYAVVFWAQARYRFVVDALACVAVGALPAAAAALVHRARSGAGSPRQLVHALFTSR
;
A
#
# COMPACT_ATOMS: atom_id res chain seq x y z
N MET A 1 55.00 -56.87 5.02
CA MET A 1 54.37 -56.36 3.78
C MET A 1 52.86 -56.44 4.03
N ALA A 2 52.24 -55.33 4.45
CA ALA A 2 51.40 -54.45 3.61
C ALA A 2 50.25 -55.24 2.93
N SER A 3 48.95 -54.97 3.05
CA SER A 3 48.24 -53.72 3.35
C SER A 3 46.73 -53.97 3.58
N THR A 4 46.22 -53.49 4.72
CA THR A 4 44.98 -52.67 4.90
C THR A 4 43.94 -52.56 3.76
N VAL A 5 42.66 -52.85 4.08
CA VAL A 5 41.52 -51.95 3.79
C VAL A 5 40.52 -52.07 4.95
N ASP A 6 40.36 -50.98 5.70
CA ASP A 6 39.40 -50.82 6.79
C ASP A 6 38.38 -49.77 6.32
N THR A 7 37.09 -50.14 6.26
CA THR A 7 36.01 -49.25 5.78
C THR A 7 35.19 -48.75 6.95
N THR A 8 35.52 -47.55 7.41
CA THR A 8 34.74 -46.78 8.39
C THR A 8 33.63 -46.02 7.68
N ALA A 9 32.40 -46.50 7.80
CA ALA A 9 31.20 -45.76 7.41
C ALA A 9 30.91 -44.67 8.45
N THR A 10 31.11 -43.40 8.06
CA THR A 10 30.81 -42.23 8.90
C THR A 10 29.34 -41.83 8.78
N ALA A 11 28.68 -41.80 9.93
CA ALA A 11 27.29 -41.36 10.10
C ALA A 11 27.13 -39.85 9.83
N GLY A 12 26.40 -39.50 8.78
CA GLY A 12 25.96 -38.13 8.50
C GLY A 12 24.68 -37.79 9.27
N GLY A 13 24.80 -37.49 10.56
CA GLY A 13 23.69 -37.01 11.39
C GLY A 13 23.37 -35.54 11.09
N ARG A 14 22.19 -35.28 10.50
CA ARG A 14 21.58 -33.95 10.41
C ARG A 14 21.45 -33.35 11.82
N ARG A 15 22.11 -32.22 12.08
CA ARG A 15 21.82 -31.38 13.24
C ARG A 15 20.49 -30.68 13.00
N ASP A 16 19.41 -31.29 13.49
CA ASP A 16 18.13 -30.61 13.66
C ASP A 16 18.32 -29.48 14.70
N LEU A 17 18.30 -28.23 14.23
CA LEU A 17 18.17 -27.07 15.09
C LEU A 17 16.82 -27.19 15.81
N ALA A 18 16.84 -27.49 17.10
CA ALA A 18 15.66 -27.48 17.94
C ALA A 18 14.90 -26.15 17.76
N PRO A 19 13.55 -26.19 17.64
CA PRO A 19 12.77 -24.96 17.63
C PRO A 19 13.05 -24.17 18.92
N PRO A 20 13.03 -22.82 18.89
CA PRO A 20 13.21 -22.04 20.09
C PRO A 20 12.14 -22.46 21.11
N VAL A 21 12.59 -22.80 22.32
CA VAL A 21 11.74 -23.12 23.46
C VAL A 21 10.68 -22.03 23.57
N ALA A 22 9.41 -22.41 23.44
CA ALA A 22 8.31 -21.50 23.70
C ALA A 22 8.44 -21.07 25.16
N ASP A 23 8.65 -19.77 25.36
CA ASP A 23 8.73 -19.13 26.66
C ASP A 23 7.50 -19.56 27.48
N HIS A 24 7.67 -20.11 28.69
CA HIS A 24 6.57 -20.59 29.54
C HIS A 24 5.48 -19.50 29.77
N ALA A 25 5.83 -18.23 29.56
CA ALA A 25 4.95 -17.07 29.60
C ALA A 25 3.94 -16.96 28.43
N ASP A 26 4.08 -17.73 27.34
CA ASP A 26 3.16 -17.71 26.18
C ASP A 26 1.99 -18.73 26.30
N ASN A 27 1.85 -19.41 27.44
CA ASN A 27 0.69 -20.27 27.71
C ASN A 27 -0.57 -19.41 27.97
N PRO A 28 -1.66 -19.54 27.17
CA PRO A 28 -2.88 -18.77 27.35
C PRO A 28 -3.60 -19.01 28.69
N ASP A 29 -3.30 -20.11 29.39
CA ASP A 29 -3.88 -20.43 30.71
C ASP A 29 -3.10 -19.82 31.88
N ASN A 30 -2.02 -19.05 31.62
CA ASN A 30 -1.26 -18.37 32.66
C ASN A 30 -1.97 -17.05 33.08
N PRO A 31 -2.28 -16.83 34.38
CA PRO A 31 -2.92 -15.60 34.85
C PRO A 31 -2.13 -14.31 34.54
N ASP A 32 -0.81 -14.41 34.39
CA ASP A 32 0.06 -13.28 34.02
C ASP A 32 0.24 -13.13 32.50
N HIS A 33 -0.32 -14.02 31.67
CA HIS A 33 -0.17 -13.99 30.21
C HIS A 33 -0.66 -12.67 29.62
N ALA A 34 -1.79 -12.16 30.12
CA ALA A 34 -2.37 -10.90 29.65
C ALA A 34 -1.45 -9.70 29.93
N ASP A 35 -0.84 -9.64 31.12
CA ASP A 35 0.10 -8.58 31.51
C ASP A 35 1.47 -8.73 30.85
N HIS A 36 1.93 -9.97 30.61
CA HIS A 36 3.16 -10.27 29.89
C HIS A 36 3.04 -9.90 28.40
N VAL A 37 1.90 -10.22 27.76
CA VAL A 37 1.56 -9.82 26.38
C VAL A 37 1.39 -8.30 26.27
N ARG A 38 0.74 -7.64 27.26
CA ARG A 38 0.64 -6.17 27.33
C ARG A 38 2.02 -5.53 27.31
N ARG A 39 2.92 -5.91 28.23
CA ARG A 39 4.29 -5.39 28.31
C ARG A 39 5.13 -5.71 27.06
N ARG A 40 4.83 -6.81 26.36
CA ARG A 40 5.51 -7.23 25.09
C ARG A 40 5.20 -6.35 23.88
N HIS A 41 4.11 -5.57 23.89
CA HIS A 41 3.69 -4.81 22.71
C HIS A 41 3.56 -3.29 22.92
N HIS A 42 3.93 -2.72 24.08
CA HIS A 42 3.87 -1.27 24.32
C HIS A 42 4.50 -0.40 23.20
N GLY A 43 5.50 -0.91 22.48
CA GLY A 43 6.12 -0.18 21.36
C GLY A 43 5.15 0.16 20.22
N VAL A 44 4.10 -0.63 19.99
CA VAL A 44 3.06 -0.27 18.99
C VAL A 44 2.19 0.88 19.49
N VAL A 45 1.87 0.90 20.78
CA VAL A 45 1.10 1.99 21.39
C VAL A 45 1.91 3.28 21.30
N VAL A 46 3.21 3.24 21.62
CA VAL A 46 4.10 4.40 21.46
C VAL A 46 4.12 4.88 20.01
N ALA A 47 4.30 3.98 19.03
CA ALA A 47 4.31 4.37 17.62
C ALA A 47 2.98 4.99 17.17
N VAL A 48 1.84 4.43 17.61
CA VAL A 48 0.51 4.96 17.32
C VAL A 48 0.29 6.33 17.97
N VAL A 49 0.68 6.50 19.24
CA VAL A 49 0.57 7.77 19.97
C VAL A 49 1.45 8.84 19.34
N VAL A 50 2.72 8.54 19.07
CA VAL A 50 3.63 9.43 18.34
C VAL A 50 3.03 9.80 16.98
N GLY A 51 2.57 8.79 16.24
CA GLY A 51 1.94 8.97 14.94
C GLY A 51 0.70 9.87 14.98
N ALA A 52 -0.12 9.75 16.02
CA ALA A 52 -1.27 10.61 16.25
C ALA A 52 -0.83 12.04 16.58
N ILE A 53 0.07 12.22 17.55
CA ILE A 53 0.57 13.55 17.97
C ILE A 53 1.10 14.34 16.77
N VAL A 54 1.95 13.73 15.93
CA VAL A 54 2.54 14.46 14.78
C VAL A 54 1.51 14.78 13.70
N ARG A 55 0.55 13.89 13.44
CA ARG A 55 -0.49 14.10 12.41
C ARG A 55 -1.52 15.13 12.85
N PHE A 56 -2.00 15.05 14.09
CA PHE A 56 -2.95 16.02 14.64
C PHE A 56 -2.28 17.37 14.93
N GLY A 57 -1.01 17.38 15.31
CA GLY A 57 -0.21 18.62 15.37
C GLY A 57 -0.08 19.28 14.01
N TRP A 58 0.21 18.50 12.96
CA TRP A 58 0.23 19.02 11.59
C TRP A 58 -1.15 19.50 11.12
N LEU A 59 -2.23 18.76 11.42
CA LEU A 59 -3.60 19.18 11.13
C LEU A 59 -3.93 20.53 11.79
N ALA A 60 -3.61 20.69 13.08
CA ALA A 60 -3.89 21.90 13.84
C ALA A 60 -3.15 23.13 13.27
N TYR A 61 -1.93 22.92 12.78
CA TYR A 61 -1.10 23.94 12.14
C TYR A 61 -1.53 24.25 10.69
N ALA A 62 -1.56 23.21 9.85
CA ALA A 62 -1.70 23.37 8.40
C ALA A 62 -3.14 23.58 7.96
N ARG A 63 -4.15 23.00 8.64
CA ARG A 63 -5.59 23.14 8.32
C ARG A 63 -5.88 23.15 6.80
N PRO A 64 -5.62 22.04 6.09
CA PRO A 64 -5.65 22.02 4.64
C PRO A 64 -7.06 22.26 4.09
N GLU A 65 -7.16 22.99 2.99
CA GLU A 65 -8.41 23.18 2.27
C GLU A 65 -8.58 22.11 1.18
N PRO A 66 -9.77 21.51 1.01
CA PRO A 66 -10.03 20.61 -0.09
C PRO A 66 -9.95 21.33 -1.44
N VAL A 67 -8.89 21.04 -2.20
CA VAL A 67 -8.68 21.54 -3.56
C VAL A 67 -8.56 20.38 -4.56
N SER A 68 -8.67 20.67 -5.87
CA SER A 68 -8.46 19.68 -6.93
C SER A 68 -9.32 18.41 -6.72
N ASP A 69 -8.72 17.23 -6.85
CA ASP A 69 -9.32 15.91 -6.62
C ASP A 69 -10.02 15.80 -5.25
N PHE A 70 -9.44 16.38 -4.20
CA PHE A 70 -9.94 16.29 -2.82
C PHE A 70 -11.24 17.06 -2.62
N ARG A 71 -11.37 18.21 -3.29
CA ARG A 71 -12.64 18.94 -3.35
C ARG A 71 -13.73 18.11 -4.02
N HIS A 72 -13.38 17.34 -5.05
CA HIS A 72 -14.34 16.48 -5.74
C HIS A 72 -14.81 15.32 -4.83
N TYR A 73 -13.91 14.68 -4.07
CA TYR A 73 -14.31 13.68 -3.08
C TYR A 73 -15.30 14.23 -2.05
N LEU A 74 -15.06 15.44 -1.53
CA LEU A 74 -15.98 16.10 -0.61
C LEU A 74 -17.34 16.40 -1.26
N ARG A 75 -17.36 16.92 -2.49
CA ARG A 75 -18.62 17.20 -3.21
C ARG A 75 -19.43 15.93 -3.46
N LEU A 76 -18.78 14.81 -3.79
CA LEU A 76 -19.47 13.52 -3.96
C LEU A 76 -20.11 13.05 -2.66
N ALA A 77 -19.40 13.19 -1.54
CA ALA A 77 -19.92 12.84 -0.22
C ALA A 77 -21.14 13.68 0.15
N ILE A 78 -21.06 15.01 -0.02
CA ILE A 78 -22.18 15.93 0.27
C ILE A 78 -23.36 15.65 -0.66
N SER A 79 -23.13 15.51 -1.97
CA SER A 79 -24.18 15.23 -2.95
C SER A 79 -24.91 13.91 -2.64
N LEU A 80 -24.17 12.88 -2.21
CA LEU A 80 -24.76 11.60 -1.82
C LEU A 80 -25.69 11.75 -0.61
N LEU A 81 -25.32 12.55 0.39
CA LEU A 81 -26.16 12.79 1.56
C LEU A 81 -27.39 13.63 1.21
N ASP A 82 -27.22 14.67 0.40
CA ASP A 82 -28.28 15.64 0.11
C ASP A 82 -29.29 15.11 -0.91
N THR A 83 -28.85 14.25 -1.85
CA THR A 83 -29.68 13.83 -3.00
C THR A 83 -29.82 12.32 -3.15
N GLY A 84 -29.07 11.51 -2.40
CA GLY A 84 -28.98 10.06 -2.61
C GLY A 84 -28.20 9.65 -3.87
N MET A 85 -27.71 10.60 -4.66
CA MET A 85 -27.00 10.34 -5.91
C MET A 85 -25.48 10.34 -5.73
N PHE A 86 -24.83 9.30 -6.23
CA PHE A 86 -23.37 9.30 -6.38
C PHE A 86 -22.95 10.03 -7.67
N GLY A 87 -22.71 11.32 -7.55
CA GLY A 87 -22.35 12.22 -8.65
C GLY A 87 -22.62 13.69 -8.30
N VAL A 88 -22.13 14.64 -9.10
CA VAL A 88 -22.37 16.08 -8.90
C VAL A 88 -23.14 16.60 -10.10
N GLY A 89 -24.41 16.97 -9.91
CA GLY A 89 -25.33 17.38 -10.98
C GLY A 89 -25.86 16.23 -11.84
N HIS A 90 -25.05 15.19 -12.09
CA HIS A 90 -25.44 13.95 -12.76
C HIS A 90 -24.72 12.74 -12.13
N PRO A 91 -25.21 11.51 -12.31
CA PRO A 91 -24.50 10.31 -11.87
C PRO A 91 -23.10 10.18 -12.50
N SER A 92 -22.13 9.66 -11.75
CA SER A 92 -20.75 9.50 -12.22
C SER A 92 -20.10 8.22 -11.70
N ALA A 93 -19.17 7.66 -12.48
CA ALA A 93 -18.24 6.59 -12.13
C ALA A 93 -16.76 7.07 -12.16
N TRP A 94 -16.52 8.38 -12.22
CA TRP A 94 -15.18 8.97 -12.28
C TRP A 94 -14.34 8.69 -11.03
N ARG A 95 -15.00 8.60 -9.87
CA ARG A 95 -14.38 8.19 -8.60
C ARG A 95 -15.01 6.92 -8.09
N LEU A 96 -14.20 6.12 -7.41
CA LEU A 96 -14.65 4.92 -6.74
C LEU A 96 -15.28 5.25 -5.38
N PRO A 97 -16.24 4.44 -4.91
CA PRO A 97 -17.20 4.89 -3.91
C PRO A 97 -16.70 4.83 -2.47
N ALA A 98 -15.72 3.99 -2.13
CA ALA A 98 -15.41 3.71 -0.73
C ALA A 98 -14.92 4.96 0.03
N TYR A 99 -14.05 5.78 -0.57
CA TYR A 99 -13.56 6.99 0.10
C TYR A 99 -14.64 8.08 0.24
N PRO A 100 -15.41 8.43 -0.82
CA PRO A 100 -16.57 9.32 -0.67
C PRO A 100 -17.62 8.81 0.32
N LEU A 101 -17.85 7.49 0.41
CA LEU A 101 -18.77 6.92 1.41
C LEU A 101 -18.27 7.12 2.85
N VAL A 102 -16.97 6.97 3.09
CA VAL A 102 -16.36 7.27 4.39
C VAL A 102 -16.50 8.77 4.72
N LEU A 103 -16.27 9.65 3.75
CA LEU A 103 -16.49 11.08 3.93
C LEU A 103 -17.97 11.42 4.15
N ALA A 104 -18.90 10.74 3.47
CA ALA A 104 -20.34 10.94 3.66
C ALA A 104 -20.76 10.50 5.07
N ALA A 105 -20.26 9.36 5.56
CA ALA A 105 -20.51 8.94 6.93
C ALA A 105 -19.99 9.95 7.96
N GLY A 106 -18.81 10.55 7.72
CA GLY A 106 -18.29 11.65 8.56
C GLY A 106 -19.15 12.91 8.46
N ALA A 107 -19.53 13.30 7.24
CA ALA A 107 -20.33 14.49 6.95
C ALA A 107 -21.78 14.40 7.44
N ALA A 108 -22.28 13.19 7.71
CA ALA A 108 -23.54 12.98 8.39
C ALA A 108 -23.50 13.39 9.87
N VAL A 109 -22.30 13.42 10.48
CA VAL A 109 -22.08 13.89 11.86
C VAL A 109 -21.68 15.36 11.86
N ASP A 110 -20.67 15.72 11.07
CA ASP A 110 -20.17 17.09 10.94
C ASP A 110 -19.65 17.35 9.53
N ARG A 111 -20.22 18.36 8.87
CA ARG A 111 -19.87 18.76 7.51
C ARG A 111 -18.64 19.68 7.44
N ASP A 112 -18.10 20.12 8.58
CA ASP A 112 -16.88 20.93 8.61
C ASP A 112 -15.71 20.16 7.96
N PRO A 113 -15.06 20.72 6.92
CA PRO A 113 -13.85 20.15 6.34
C PRO A 113 -12.75 19.84 7.36
N LEU A 114 -12.66 20.58 8.47
CA LEU A 114 -11.70 20.29 9.54
C LEU A 114 -12.01 18.97 10.26
N ALA A 115 -13.29 18.70 10.56
CA ALA A 115 -13.72 17.44 11.17
C ALA A 115 -13.46 16.25 10.23
N LEU A 116 -13.71 16.41 8.93
CA LEU A 116 -13.41 15.38 7.92
C LEU A 116 -11.89 15.17 7.73
N SER A 117 -11.10 16.22 7.91
CA SER A 117 -9.63 16.14 7.90
C SER A 117 -9.13 15.38 9.14
N ALA A 118 -9.76 15.57 10.30
CA ALA A 118 -9.48 14.78 11.51
C ALA A 118 -9.85 13.29 11.34
N LEU A 119 -10.95 12.99 10.66
CA LEU A 119 -11.32 11.62 10.29
C LEU A 119 -10.25 10.98 9.39
N THR A 120 -9.78 11.71 8.36
CA THR A 120 -8.73 11.20 7.46
C THR A 120 -7.39 11.03 8.19
N ALA A 121 -7.04 11.94 9.11
CA ALA A 121 -5.88 11.81 9.97
C ALA A 121 -5.98 10.57 10.89
N THR A 122 -7.17 10.23 11.38
CA THR A 122 -7.41 9.02 12.18
C THR A 122 -7.18 7.75 11.35
N ILE A 123 -7.64 7.71 10.10
CA ILE A 123 -7.34 6.61 9.16
C ILE A 123 -5.82 6.49 8.93
N SER A 124 -5.13 7.62 8.80
CA SER A 124 -3.67 7.67 8.69
C SER A 124 -2.95 7.13 9.95
N VAL A 125 -3.50 7.34 11.15
CA VAL A 125 -2.98 6.74 12.39
C VAL A 125 -3.19 5.23 12.40
N ALA A 126 -4.36 4.74 11.96
CA ALA A 126 -4.63 3.30 11.89
C ALA A 126 -3.64 2.57 10.98
N GLN A 127 -3.17 3.22 9.91
CA GLN A 127 -2.12 2.70 9.03
C GLN A 127 -0.82 2.39 9.79
N VAL A 128 -0.44 3.17 10.81
CA VAL A 128 0.75 2.90 11.65
C VAL A 128 0.64 1.57 12.39
N GLY A 129 -0.51 1.32 13.02
CA GLY A 129 -0.78 0.06 13.72
C GLY A 129 -0.84 -1.14 12.78
N LEU A 130 -1.35 -0.96 11.56
CA LEU A 130 -1.37 -2.02 10.55
C LEU A 130 0.02 -2.31 9.98
N THR A 131 0.88 -1.30 9.81
CA THR A 131 2.29 -1.49 9.45
C THR A 131 3.01 -2.33 10.50
N TYR A 132 2.80 -2.06 11.80
CA TYR A 132 3.31 -2.90 12.89
C TYR A 132 2.84 -4.35 12.75
N LEU A 133 1.54 -4.53 12.55
CA LEU A 133 0.90 -5.84 12.49
C LEU A 133 1.43 -6.70 11.33
N VAL A 134 1.59 -6.10 10.15
CA VAL A 134 2.16 -6.79 8.98
C VAL A 134 3.61 -7.17 9.24
N ALA A 135 4.43 -6.22 9.70
CA ALA A 135 5.84 -6.49 10.03
C ALA A 135 5.99 -7.59 11.10
N TRP A 136 5.15 -7.59 12.13
CA TRP A 136 5.12 -8.64 13.14
C TRP A 136 4.80 -10.02 12.54
N ARG A 137 3.85 -10.10 11.61
CA ARG A 137 3.49 -11.39 10.96
C ARG A 137 4.58 -11.93 10.03
N ILE A 138 5.36 -11.03 9.41
CA ILE A 138 6.46 -11.40 8.53
C ILE A 138 7.68 -11.81 9.34
N PHE A 139 8.16 -10.95 10.24
CA PHE A 139 9.46 -11.12 10.88
C PHE A 139 9.40 -11.83 12.23
N ARG A 140 8.23 -11.87 12.89
CA ARG A 140 8.05 -12.45 14.24
C ARG A 140 9.04 -11.90 15.28
N ARG A 141 9.47 -10.65 15.08
CA ARG A 141 10.43 -9.93 15.92
C ARG A 141 9.85 -8.58 16.31
N ARG A 142 9.88 -8.30 17.62
CA ARG A 142 9.32 -7.06 18.18
C ARG A 142 10.05 -5.83 17.64
N SER A 143 11.39 -5.85 17.67
CA SER A 143 12.22 -4.74 17.18
C SER A 143 11.92 -4.40 15.71
N SER A 144 11.81 -5.41 14.86
CA SER A 144 11.41 -5.26 13.45
C SER A 144 10.04 -4.60 13.29
N ALA A 145 9.05 -5.05 14.05
CA ALA A 145 7.70 -4.49 13.98
C ALA A 145 7.63 -3.05 14.51
N ILE A 146 8.34 -2.74 15.60
CA ILE A 146 8.42 -1.37 16.15
C ILE A 146 9.12 -0.45 15.17
N VAL A 147 10.26 -0.85 14.60
CA VAL A 147 10.99 -0.03 13.63
C VAL A 147 10.10 0.27 12.42
N ALA A 148 9.42 -0.73 11.86
CA ALA A 148 8.49 -0.52 10.76
C ALA A 148 7.37 0.49 11.11
N ALA A 149 6.76 0.33 12.30
CA ALA A 149 5.70 1.21 12.77
C ALA A 149 6.20 2.64 13.05
N MET A 150 7.36 2.79 13.68
CA MET A 150 7.97 4.09 13.96
C MET A 150 8.35 4.81 12.68
N THR A 151 8.91 4.11 11.68
CA THR A 151 9.17 4.69 10.35
C THR A 151 7.89 5.23 9.73
N ALA A 152 6.79 4.47 9.78
CA ALA A 152 5.49 4.93 9.31
C ALA A 152 4.90 6.08 10.16
N ALA A 153 5.14 6.07 11.47
CA ALA A 153 4.63 7.08 12.39
C ALA A 153 5.23 8.47 12.10
N ILE A 154 6.53 8.53 11.79
CA ILE A 154 7.26 9.79 11.64
C ILE A 154 7.55 10.18 10.19
N ALA A 155 7.23 9.32 9.21
CA ALA A 155 7.48 9.59 7.79
C ALA A 155 6.79 10.90 7.36
N PRO A 156 7.55 11.96 7.00
CA PRO A 156 6.99 13.29 6.71
C PRO A 156 5.94 13.30 5.60
N ALA A 157 6.08 12.46 4.57
CA ALA A 157 5.07 12.33 3.53
C ALA A 157 3.71 11.81 4.09
N PHE A 158 3.72 10.86 5.02
CA PHE A 158 2.50 10.38 5.67
C PHE A 158 1.93 11.38 6.67
N VAL A 159 2.79 12.10 7.40
CA VAL A 159 2.35 13.11 8.37
C VAL A 159 1.70 14.29 7.66
N THR A 160 2.36 14.82 6.63
CA THR A 160 1.89 16.02 5.93
C THR A 160 0.65 15.77 5.09
N PHE A 161 0.49 14.56 4.55
CA PHE A 161 -0.70 14.18 3.77
C PHE A 161 -1.88 13.71 4.62
N ALA A 162 -1.65 13.35 5.89
CA ALA A 162 -2.68 12.81 6.79
C ALA A 162 -3.98 13.63 6.86
N PRO A 163 -3.95 14.98 6.94
CA PRO A 163 -5.17 15.76 7.00
C PRO A 163 -5.77 16.09 5.63
N VAL A 164 -5.10 15.79 4.53
CA VAL A 164 -5.66 16.02 3.19
C VAL A 164 -6.79 15.02 2.96
N LEU A 165 -7.92 15.46 2.40
CA LEU A 165 -9.07 14.59 2.08
C LEU A 165 -8.77 13.65 0.89
N ALA A 166 -7.78 12.78 1.08
CA ALA A 166 -7.19 11.91 0.08
C ALA A 166 -7.54 10.43 0.34
N SER A 167 -7.78 9.71 -0.74
CA SER A 167 -8.10 8.28 -0.78
C SER A 167 -6.96 7.35 -0.35
N GLU A 168 -5.73 7.84 -0.34
CA GLU A 168 -4.49 7.07 -0.31
C GLU A 168 -4.28 6.38 1.06
N HIS A 169 -4.61 7.06 2.15
CA HIS A 169 -4.55 6.46 3.49
C HIS A 169 -5.57 5.34 3.66
N LEU A 170 -6.80 5.52 3.17
CA LEU A 170 -7.83 4.49 3.22
C LEU A 170 -7.42 3.26 2.38
N LEU A 171 -6.86 3.49 1.19
CA LEU A 171 -6.31 2.42 0.37
C LEU A 171 -5.21 1.65 1.13
N ALA A 172 -4.24 2.35 1.72
CA ALA A 172 -3.15 1.72 2.46
C ALA A 172 -3.66 0.91 3.66
N VAL A 173 -4.65 1.42 4.41
CA VAL A 173 -5.30 0.70 5.51
C VAL A 173 -5.91 -0.62 5.01
N PHE A 174 -6.73 -0.58 3.95
CA PHE A 174 -7.36 -1.80 3.44
C PHE A 174 -6.34 -2.81 2.89
N VAL A 175 -5.32 -2.35 2.16
CA VAL A 175 -4.27 -3.24 1.64
C VAL A 175 -3.45 -3.86 2.76
N LEU A 176 -2.99 -3.07 3.75
CA LEU A 176 -2.24 -3.61 4.89
C LEU A 176 -3.08 -4.56 5.74
N ALA A 177 -4.37 -4.28 5.92
CA ALA A 177 -5.30 -5.20 6.60
C ALA A 177 -5.48 -6.50 5.79
N ALA A 178 -5.63 -6.41 4.46
CA ALA A 178 -5.72 -7.58 3.58
C ALA A 178 -4.44 -8.42 3.64
N VAL A 179 -3.26 -7.81 3.54
CA VAL A 179 -1.96 -8.51 3.67
C VAL A 179 -1.81 -9.10 5.07
N GLY A 180 -2.16 -8.34 6.11
CA GLY A 180 -2.10 -8.80 7.49
C GLY A 180 -2.99 -10.01 7.75
N THR A 181 -4.19 -10.03 7.19
CA THR A 181 -5.11 -11.18 7.28
C THR A 181 -4.63 -12.35 6.43
N ALA A 182 -4.08 -12.08 5.24
CA ALA A 182 -3.52 -13.10 4.34
C ALA A 182 -2.35 -13.86 4.96
N LEU A 183 -1.47 -13.15 5.66
CA LEU A 183 -0.31 -13.72 6.35
C LEU A 183 -0.66 -14.44 7.67
N ARG A 184 -1.96 -14.50 8.03
CA ARG A 184 -2.41 -15.17 9.24
C ARG A 184 -2.74 -16.64 8.96
N SER A 185 -1.89 -17.53 9.45
CA SER A 185 -2.21 -18.96 9.51
C SER A 185 -3.27 -19.23 10.59
N ARG A 186 -4.48 -19.67 10.19
CA ARG A 186 -5.51 -20.22 11.11
C ARG A 186 -6.00 -21.59 10.59
N PRO A 187 -5.75 -22.70 11.32
CA PRO A 187 -6.07 -24.04 10.83
C PRO A 187 -7.57 -24.31 10.69
N ASN A 188 -8.40 -23.90 11.67
CA ASN A 188 -9.80 -24.32 11.77
C ASN A 188 -10.82 -23.37 11.12
N ARG A 189 -10.42 -22.15 10.71
CA ARG A 189 -11.34 -21.13 10.14
C ARG A 189 -10.70 -20.41 8.93
N TRP A 190 -10.09 -21.18 8.05
CA TRP A 190 -9.35 -20.67 6.88
C TRP A 190 -10.24 -19.85 5.93
N TRP A 191 -11.49 -20.26 5.75
CA TRP A 191 -12.41 -19.62 4.81
C TRP A 191 -12.84 -18.24 5.30
N ILE A 192 -12.98 -18.04 6.62
CA ILE A 192 -13.26 -16.71 7.21
C ILE A 192 -12.10 -15.76 6.95
N ALA A 193 -10.86 -16.23 7.18
CA ALA A 193 -9.68 -15.42 6.91
C ALA A 193 -9.57 -15.07 5.41
N ALA A 194 -9.77 -16.04 4.52
CA ALA A 194 -9.77 -15.83 3.08
C ALA A 194 -10.89 -14.86 2.63
N ALA A 195 -12.12 -15.06 3.14
CA ALA A 195 -13.24 -14.18 2.84
C ALA A 195 -13.01 -12.75 3.35
N LEU A 196 -12.48 -12.59 4.56
CA LEU A 196 -12.12 -11.27 5.10
C LEU A 196 -11.01 -10.62 4.28
N THR A 197 -9.98 -11.37 3.88
CA THR A 197 -8.94 -10.87 2.97
C THR A 197 -9.54 -10.41 1.64
N GLY A 198 -10.48 -11.18 1.07
CA GLY A 198 -11.20 -10.82 -0.15
C GLY A 198 -12.05 -9.57 0.02
N VAL A 199 -12.82 -9.46 1.09
CA VAL A 199 -13.64 -8.28 1.43
C VAL A 199 -12.77 -7.03 1.56
N LEU A 200 -11.66 -7.11 2.30
CA LEU A 200 -10.72 -6.00 2.46
C LEU A 200 -10.06 -5.61 1.13
N THR A 201 -9.73 -6.58 0.28
CA THR A 201 -9.19 -6.31 -1.06
C THR A 201 -10.24 -5.69 -1.97
N GLY A 202 -11.49 -6.14 -1.90
CA GLY A 202 -12.62 -5.52 -2.60
C GLY A 202 -12.86 -4.07 -2.16
N ALA A 203 -12.80 -3.80 -0.86
CA ALA A 203 -12.87 -2.44 -0.32
C ALA A 203 -11.68 -1.57 -0.78
N ALA A 204 -10.47 -2.14 -0.88
CA ALA A 204 -9.32 -1.46 -1.49
C ALA A 204 -9.58 -1.11 -2.97
N ILE A 205 -10.14 -2.04 -3.75
CA ILE A 205 -10.52 -1.84 -5.16
C ILE A 205 -11.56 -0.73 -5.29
N LEU A 206 -12.56 -0.71 -4.42
CA LEU A 206 -13.58 0.36 -4.36
C LEU A 206 -13.06 1.66 -3.74
N THR A 207 -11.83 1.69 -3.22
CA THR A 207 -11.16 2.93 -2.81
C THR A 207 -10.42 3.52 -4.00
N ARG A 208 -9.58 2.70 -4.65
CA ARG A 208 -8.81 3.05 -5.85
C ARG A 208 -8.63 1.80 -6.72
N GLY A 209 -8.90 1.93 -8.02
CA GLY A 209 -8.95 0.81 -8.96
C GLY A 209 -7.62 0.09 -9.13
N GLU A 210 -6.52 0.76 -8.78
CA GLU A 210 -5.18 0.17 -8.74
C GLU A 210 -5.08 -1.08 -7.86
N ALA A 211 -5.89 -1.19 -6.81
CA ALA A 211 -5.86 -2.36 -5.94
C ALA A 211 -6.29 -3.64 -6.64
N LEU A 212 -6.93 -3.55 -7.82
CA LEU A 212 -7.25 -4.70 -8.64
C LEU A 212 -5.98 -5.43 -9.10
N ALA A 213 -4.88 -4.68 -9.33
CA ALA A 213 -3.57 -5.26 -9.65
C ALA A 213 -2.96 -6.02 -8.46
N TYR A 214 -3.35 -5.71 -7.22
CA TYR A 214 -2.85 -6.37 -6.01
C TYR A 214 -3.59 -7.67 -5.70
N LEU A 215 -4.83 -7.81 -6.17
CA LEU A 215 -5.69 -8.97 -5.92
C LEU A 215 -5.03 -10.33 -6.26
N PRO A 216 -4.43 -10.55 -7.44
CA PRO A 216 -3.79 -11.85 -7.75
C PRO A 216 -2.61 -12.15 -6.82
N VAL A 217 -1.83 -11.14 -6.43
CA VAL A 217 -0.72 -11.29 -5.48
C VAL A 217 -1.25 -11.69 -4.11
N ILE A 218 -2.28 -11.01 -3.61
CA ILE A 218 -2.89 -11.29 -2.31
C ILE A 218 -3.52 -12.69 -2.28
N ALA A 219 -4.26 -13.07 -3.33
CA ALA A 219 -4.85 -14.40 -3.46
C ALA A 219 -3.78 -15.51 -3.48
N LEU A 220 -2.67 -15.27 -4.18
CA LEU A 220 -1.52 -16.19 -4.21
C LEU A 220 -0.86 -16.31 -2.82
N VAL A 221 -0.65 -15.21 -2.11
CA VAL A 221 -0.08 -15.21 -0.75
C VAL A 221 -0.94 -16.04 0.21
N VAL A 222 -2.27 -15.85 0.20
CA VAL A 222 -3.20 -16.64 1.01
C VAL A 222 -3.09 -18.14 0.67
N GLY A 223 -3.08 -18.48 -0.63
CA GLY A 223 -2.95 -19.86 -1.08
C GLY A 223 -1.64 -20.50 -0.63
N LEU A 224 -0.52 -19.78 -0.75
CA LEU A 224 0.81 -20.27 -0.37
C LEU A 224 0.98 -20.41 1.15
N GLU A 225 0.47 -19.49 1.96
CA GLU A 225 0.43 -19.64 3.42
C GLU A 225 -0.31 -20.92 3.82
N ARG A 226 -1.41 -21.24 3.11
CA ARG A 226 -2.16 -22.48 3.37
C ARG A 226 -1.43 -23.73 2.92
N ALA A 227 -0.74 -23.68 1.78
CA ALA A 227 0.07 -24.79 1.28
C ALA A 227 1.24 -25.08 2.23
N ALA A 228 1.92 -24.04 2.73
CA ALA A 228 3.00 -24.15 3.70
C ALA A 228 2.54 -24.78 5.03
N ALA A 229 1.28 -24.58 5.41
CA ALA A 229 0.68 -25.22 6.57
C ALA A 229 0.35 -26.72 6.37
N ARG A 230 0.76 -27.36 5.26
CA ARG A 230 0.52 -28.78 4.92
C ARG A 230 -0.95 -29.19 4.78
N HIS A 231 -1.84 -28.26 4.42
CA HIS A 231 -3.28 -28.52 4.29
C HIS A 231 -3.71 -29.06 2.90
N GLY A 232 -2.76 -29.44 2.04
CA GLY A 232 -3.00 -29.99 0.70
C GLY A 232 -3.35 -28.94 -0.37
N ARG A 233 -3.03 -29.25 -1.64
CA ARG A 233 -3.22 -28.35 -2.80
C ARG A 233 -4.67 -27.88 -2.98
N ARG A 234 -5.64 -28.78 -2.76
CA ARG A 234 -7.07 -28.46 -2.89
C ARG A 234 -7.53 -27.35 -1.94
N ARG A 235 -7.09 -27.38 -0.67
CA ARG A 235 -7.46 -26.34 0.30
C ARG A 235 -6.76 -25.01 0.02
N SER A 236 -5.53 -25.05 -0.51
CA SER A 236 -4.81 -23.85 -0.98
C SER A 236 -5.55 -23.15 -2.14
N LEU A 237 -5.99 -23.93 -3.14
CA LEU A 237 -6.81 -23.41 -4.23
C LEU A 237 -8.17 -22.88 -3.74
N ALA A 238 -8.82 -23.61 -2.83
CA ALA A 238 -10.07 -23.16 -2.22
C ALA A 238 -9.90 -21.84 -1.47
N THR A 239 -8.82 -21.66 -0.69
CA THR A 239 -8.55 -20.38 -0.02
C THR A 239 -8.36 -19.22 -1.00
N ALA A 240 -7.61 -19.42 -2.09
CA ALA A 240 -7.40 -18.38 -3.09
C ALA A 240 -8.71 -18.04 -3.81
N ALA A 241 -9.49 -19.06 -4.19
CA ALA A 241 -10.80 -18.89 -4.81
C ALA A 241 -11.78 -18.15 -3.89
N THR A 242 -11.84 -18.49 -2.59
CA THR A 242 -12.67 -17.77 -1.62
C THR A 242 -12.29 -16.29 -1.53
N THR A 243 -11.00 -15.96 -1.52
CA THR A 243 -10.53 -14.56 -1.55
C THR A 243 -11.01 -13.83 -2.81
N LEU A 244 -10.87 -14.46 -3.99
CA LEU A 244 -11.30 -13.88 -5.27
C LEU A 244 -12.81 -13.65 -5.32
N VAL A 245 -13.60 -14.66 -4.92
CA VAL A 245 -15.07 -14.57 -4.90
C VAL A 245 -15.53 -13.50 -3.92
N ALA A 246 -14.97 -13.45 -2.71
CA ALA A 246 -15.34 -12.44 -1.73
C ALA A 246 -15.00 -11.01 -2.21
N ALA A 247 -13.85 -10.81 -2.87
CA ALA A 247 -13.51 -9.52 -3.49
C ALA A 247 -14.49 -9.16 -4.61
N ALA A 248 -14.83 -10.12 -5.47
CA ALA A 248 -15.80 -9.92 -6.56
C ALA A 248 -17.19 -9.55 -6.02
N LEU A 249 -17.67 -10.19 -4.96
CA LEU A 249 -18.96 -9.88 -4.34
C LEU A 249 -19.03 -8.47 -3.75
N VAL A 250 -17.91 -7.95 -3.24
CA VAL A 250 -17.84 -6.55 -2.76
C VAL A 250 -17.84 -5.57 -3.93
N VAL A 251 -17.13 -5.87 -5.02
CA VAL A 251 -16.99 -4.96 -6.17
C VAL A 251 -18.20 -4.98 -7.10
N ALA A 252 -18.85 -6.14 -7.26
CA ALA A 252 -19.91 -6.35 -8.24
C ALA A 252 -21.09 -5.37 -8.14
N PRO A 253 -21.63 -5.02 -6.96
CA PRO A 253 -22.74 -4.07 -6.86
C PRO A 253 -22.42 -2.71 -7.47
N TRP A 254 -21.19 -2.23 -7.29
CA TRP A 254 -20.74 -0.96 -7.86
C TRP A 254 -20.64 -1.02 -9.39
N VAL A 255 -20.07 -2.11 -9.92
CA VAL A 255 -20.00 -2.33 -11.38
C VAL A 255 -21.40 -2.40 -11.99
N VAL A 256 -22.30 -3.16 -11.39
CA VAL A 256 -23.70 -3.26 -11.85
C VAL A 256 -24.41 -1.91 -11.80
N ARG A 257 -24.17 -1.10 -10.75
CA ARG A 257 -24.70 0.26 -10.66
C ARG A 257 -24.18 1.11 -11.82
N ASN A 258 -22.90 1.06 -12.13
CA ASN A 258 -22.32 1.91 -13.17
C ASN A 258 -22.87 1.56 -14.54
N GLU A 259 -22.96 0.27 -14.87
CA GLU A 259 -23.55 -0.21 -16.13
C GLU A 259 -25.02 0.24 -16.31
N ARG A 260 -25.78 0.33 -15.21
CA ARG A 260 -27.21 0.71 -15.25
C ARG A 260 -27.45 2.21 -15.20
N VAL A 261 -26.66 2.94 -14.42
CA VAL A 261 -26.93 4.34 -14.04
C VAL A 261 -26.04 5.33 -14.79
N VAL A 262 -24.77 4.97 -15.02
CA VAL A 262 -23.82 5.84 -15.74
C VAL A 262 -23.85 5.55 -17.23
N GLY A 263 -23.93 4.27 -17.59
CA GLY A 263 -24.08 3.82 -18.97
C GLY A 263 -23.32 2.53 -19.22
N HIS A 264 -23.67 1.85 -20.32
CA HIS A 264 -23.03 0.60 -20.70
C HIS A 264 -21.54 0.82 -21.00
N GLY A 265 -20.68 -0.02 -20.42
CA GLY A 265 -19.22 0.09 -20.57
C GLY A 265 -18.53 0.95 -19.51
N ALA A 266 -19.27 1.53 -18.56
CA ALA A 266 -18.68 2.28 -17.44
C ALA A 266 -17.86 1.38 -16.49
N GLY A 267 -18.22 0.09 -16.38
CA GLY A 267 -17.48 -0.90 -15.61
C GLY A 267 -17.16 -0.48 -14.17
N LEU A 268 -15.89 -0.63 -13.77
CA LEU A 268 -15.41 -0.24 -12.44
C LEU A 268 -15.29 1.28 -12.27
N THR A 269 -14.79 1.97 -13.29
CA THR A 269 -14.59 3.43 -13.31
C THR A 269 -14.39 3.93 -14.75
N THR A 270 -14.81 5.16 -15.03
CA THR A 270 -14.68 5.87 -16.32
C THR A 270 -13.36 6.66 -16.43
N THR A 271 -12.29 6.17 -15.80
CA THR A 271 -10.97 6.84 -15.80
C THR A 271 -9.84 6.01 -16.41
N GLY A 272 -10.10 4.74 -16.78
CA GLY A 272 -9.09 3.84 -17.29
C GLY A 272 -8.50 4.33 -18.62
N GLY A 273 -9.35 4.56 -19.61
CA GLY A 273 -8.95 5.05 -20.93
C GLY A 273 -8.38 6.46 -20.88
N PHE A 274 -8.91 7.31 -20.01
CA PHE A 274 -8.33 8.62 -19.74
C PHE A 274 -6.87 8.52 -19.29
N ASN A 275 -6.59 7.72 -18.25
CA ASN A 275 -5.24 7.55 -17.71
C ASN A 275 -4.32 6.80 -18.68
N PHE A 276 -4.85 5.86 -19.46
CA PHE A 276 -4.06 5.12 -20.46
C PHE A 276 -3.58 6.05 -21.57
N TYR A 277 -4.46 6.92 -22.08
CA TYR A 277 -4.09 7.89 -23.11
C TYR A 277 -3.05 8.90 -22.60
N LEU A 278 -3.13 9.31 -21.33
CA LEU A 278 -2.10 10.20 -20.76
C LEU A 278 -0.71 9.56 -20.74
N ALA A 279 -0.60 8.23 -20.64
CA ALA A 279 0.68 7.53 -20.77
C ALA A 279 1.08 7.26 -22.24
N HIS A 280 0.09 7.03 -23.11
CA HIS A 280 0.28 6.54 -24.48
C HIS A 280 -0.36 7.47 -25.51
N SER A 281 0.21 8.67 -25.70
CA SER A 281 -0.29 9.64 -26.68
C SER A 281 0.84 10.38 -27.41
N PRO A 282 0.58 10.92 -28.62
CA PRO A 282 1.59 11.67 -29.37
C PRO A 282 2.04 12.96 -28.67
N GLY A 283 1.18 13.56 -27.83
CA GLY A 283 1.50 14.81 -27.14
C GLY A 283 2.36 14.65 -25.88
N GLY A 284 3.01 13.50 -25.69
CA GLY A 284 3.85 13.23 -24.52
C GLY A 284 3.11 12.58 -23.33
N TYR A 285 3.89 12.33 -22.27
CA TYR A 285 3.48 11.60 -21.09
C TYR A 285 2.89 12.52 -20.01
N GLY A 286 1.81 12.05 -19.37
CA GLY A 286 1.25 12.64 -18.15
C GLY A 286 0.25 13.76 -18.37
N TRP A 287 -0.11 14.41 -17.25
CA TRP A 287 -1.09 15.50 -17.22
C TRP A 287 -0.61 16.74 -17.96
N ARG A 288 -1.54 17.35 -18.71
CA ARG A 288 -1.29 18.54 -19.53
C ARG A 288 -2.46 19.50 -19.40
N THR A 289 -2.17 20.79 -19.37
CA THR A 289 -3.16 21.88 -19.35
C THR A 289 -2.91 22.81 -20.53
N PRO A 290 -3.88 23.03 -21.43
CA PRO A 290 -5.19 22.36 -21.50
C PRO A 290 -5.06 20.84 -21.76
N LEU A 291 -6.10 20.08 -21.44
CA LEU A 291 -6.13 18.64 -21.74
C LEU A 291 -5.89 18.39 -23.24
N PRO A 292 -5.15 17.35 -23.62
CA PRO A 292 -4.87 17.03 -25.01
C PRO A 292 -6.15 16.59 -25.73
N LEU A 293 -6.29 16.91 -27.02
CA LEU A 293 -7.29 16.23 -27.84
C LEU A 293 -6.93 14.73 -27.93
N PRO A 294 -7.91 13.81 -27.89
CA PRO A 294 -9.36 14.04 -27.86
C PRO A 294 -9.99 14.10 -26.44
N LEU A 295 -9.22 14.17 -25.36
CA LEU A 295 -9.74 14.09 -23.97
C LEU A 295 -10.53 15.32 -23.48
N ARG A 296 -10.75 16.33 -24.32
CA ARG A 296 -11.55 17.53 -23.97
C ARG A 296 -13.06 17.30 -23.95
N ILE A 297 -13.51 16.08 -24.28
CA ILE A 297 -14.92 15.66 -24.24
C ILE A 297 -15.45 15.76 -22.82
N THR A 298 -16.62 16.35 -22.60
CA THR A 298 -17.20 16.55 -21.25
C THR A 298 -17.83 15.29 -20.68
N ASP A 299 -18.50 14.49 -21.52
CA ASP A 299 -19.08 13.20 -21.14
C ASP A 299 -17.99 12.19 -20.72
N GLU A 300 -18.11 11.64 -19.51
CA GLU A 300 -17.07 10.79 -18.93
C GLU A 300 -16.94 9.43 -19.61
N LEU A 301 -18.06 8.84 -20.05
CA LEU A 301 -18.07 7.53 -20.70
C LEU A 301 -17.42 7.61 -22.08
N THR A 302 -17.84 8.58 -22.88
CA THR A 302 -17.26 8.85 -24.20
C THR A 302 -15.78 9.19 -24.09
N ARG A 303 -15.39 10.00 -23.08
CA ARG A 303 -13.98 10.33 -22.85
C ARG A 303 -13.14 9.10 -22.53
N ASP A 304 -13.66 8.18 -21.71
CA ASP A 304 -12.97 6.93 -21.38
C ASP A 304 -12.81 6.03 -22.61
N GLU A 305 -13.89 5.82 -23.36
CA GLU A 305 -13.88 5.00 -24.59
C GLU A 305 -12.87 5.54 -25.61
N VAL A 306 -12.91 6.85 -25.86
CA VAL A 306 -11.99 7.53 -26.77
C VAL A 306 -10.55 7.44 -26.26
N GLY A 307 -10.33 7.59 -24.95
CA GLY A 307 -9.01 7.42 -24.34
C GLY A 307 -8.42 6.03 -24.61
N TRP A 308 -9.21 4.97 -24.43
CA TRP A 308 -8.82 3.61 -24.79
C TRP A 308 -8.53 3.47 -26.27
N ARG A 309 -9.46 3.89 -27.13
CA ARG A 309 -9.38 3.72 -28.58
C ARG A 309 -8.14 4.39 -29.17
N TYR A 310 -7.86 5.63 -28.80
CA TYR A 310 -6.72 6.37 -29.33
C TYR A 310 -5.41 5.98 -28.66
N GLY A 311 -5.42 5.69 -27.35
CA GLY A 311 -4.21 5.26 -26.65
C GLY A 311 -3.73 3.91 -27.15
N LEU A 312 -4.63 2.93 -27.29
CA LEU A 312 -4.28 1.60 -27.82
C LEU A 312 -3.79 1.68 -29.27
N ARG A 313 -4.44 2.51 -30.09
CA ARG A 313 -4.00 2.76 -31.47
C ARG A 313 -2.59 3.34 -31.50
N TYR A 314 -2.29 4.30 -30.62
CA TYR A 314 -0.97 4.91 -30.54
C TYR A 314 0.09 3.89 -30.10
N ALA A 315 -0.16 3.16 -29.01
CA ALA A 315 0.76 2.16 -28.46
C ALA A 315 1.07 1.02 -29.45
N ARG A 316 0.08 0.61 -30.27
CA ARG A 316 0.27 -0.39 -31.33
C ARG A 316 1.07 0.13 -32.52
N ARG A 317 0.90 1.39 -32.91
CA ARG A 317 1.59 2.00 -34.05
C ARG A 317 3.02 2.46 -33.75
N HIS A 318 3.33 2.70 -32.47
CA HIS A 318 4.63 3.21 -32.04
C HIS A 318 5.26 2.30 -30.98
N PRO A 319 5.58 1.03 -31.31
CA PRO A 319 6.13 0.10 -30.33
C PRO A 319 7.47 0.60 -29.73
N ALA A 320 8.23 1.39 -30.49
CA ALA A 320 9.47 2.01 -30.01
C ALA A 320 9.27 2.99 -28.83
N HIS A 321 8.05 3.52 -28.63
CA HIS A 321 7.76 4.47 -27.55
C HIS A 321 7.46 3.80 -26.20
N TRP A 322 7.28 2.48 -26.14
CA TRP A 322 7.08 1.77 -24.88
C TRP A 322 8.22 2.00 -23.91
N TRP A 323 9.46 1.84 -24.34
CA TRP A 323 10.61 1.98 -23.45
C TRP A 323 10.78 3.41 -22.89
N PRO A 324 10.73 4.48 -23.72
CA PRO A 324 10.69 5.85 -23.21
C PRO A 324 9.54 6.12 -22.23
N THR A 325 8.32 5.63 -22.52
CA THR A 325 7.17 5.76 -21.63
C THR A 325 7.42 5.05 -20.30
N VAL A 326 7.91 3.81 -20.31
CA VAL A 326 8.21 3.03 -19.10
C VAL A 326 9.30 3.69 -18.27
N ARG A 327 10.35 4.20 -18.91
CA ARG A 327 11.42 4.93 -18.23
C ARG A 327 10.90 6.19 -17.57
N HIS A 328 10.10 6.99 -18.29
CA HIS A 328 9.54 8.22 -17.76
C HIS A 328 8.54 7.93 -16.64
N GLY A 329 7.67 6.93 -16.79
CA GLY A 329 6.74 6.54 -15.74
C GLY A 329 7.42 5.97 -14.50
N THR A 330 8.52 5.22 -14.67
CA THR A 330 9.35 4.80 -13.54
C THR A 330 9.95 6.00 -12.81
N HIS A 331 10.45 6.99 -13.56
CA HIS A 331 10.97 8.23 -12.98
C HIS A 331 9.90 8.98 -12.18
N GLU A 332 8.72 9.19 -12.76
CA GLU A 332 7.60 9.89 -12.10
C GLU A 332 7.06 9.14 -10.89
N LEU A 333 7.03 7.80 -10.94
CA LEU A 333 6.60 6.98 -9.82
C LEU A 333 7.59 7.08 -8.64
N LEU A 334 8.89 7.04 -8.94
CA LEU A 334 9.97 7.10 -7.94
C LEU A 334 10.40 8.53 -7.59
N ALA A 335 9.75 9.54 -8.18
CA ALA A 335 10.02 10.94 -7.90
C ALA A 335 9.73 11.28 -6.41
N PRO A 336 10.36 12.35 -5.88
CA PRO A 336 10.04 12.87 -4.55
C PRO A 336 8.54 13.10 -4.37
N SER A 337 7.99 12.63 -3.25
CA SER A 337 6.59 12.86 -2.90
C SER A 337 6.37 14.24 -2.26
N THR A 338 6.84 15.31 -2.93
CA THR A 338 6.56 16.70 -2.55
C THR A 338 5.06 17.02 -2.60
N TYR A 339 4.33 16.29 -3.47
CA TYR A 339 2.88 16.34 -3.62
C TYR A 339 2.13 16.31 -2.29
N ALA A 340 2.55 15.43 -1.36
CA ALA A 340 1.91 15.24 -0.07
C ALA A 340 1.79 16.54 0.75
N ALA A 341 2.92 17.21 0.98
CA ALA A 341 2.95 18.47 1.72
C ALA A 341 2.44 19.65 0.88
N SER A 342 2.60 19.61 -0.44
CA SER A 342 2.12 20.69 -1.32
C SER A 342 0.60 20.84 -1.21
N TYR A 343 -0.15 19.73 -1.27
CA TYR A 343 -1.61 19.78 -1.18
C TYR A 343 -2.15 20.01 0.24
N ALA A 344 -1.31 19.83 1.25
CA ALA A 344 -1.64 20.22 2.62
C ALA A 344 -1.46 21.73 2.88
N THR A 345 -0.85 22.46 1.95
CA THR A 345 -0.40 23.85 2.14
C THR A 345 -0.77 24.75 0.95
N VAL A 346 -1.93 24.48 0.36
CA VAL A 346 -2.55 25.28 -0.71
C VAL A 346 -3.98 25.59 -0.34
N ARG A 347 -4.52 26.63 -0.98
CA ARG A 347 -5.92 27.03 -0.86
C ARG A 347 -6.53 27.29 -2.23
N HIS A 348 -7.86 27.30 -2.30
CA HIS A 348 -8.55 27.69 -3.52
C HIS A 348 -8.85 29.19 -3.47
N ASP A 349 -8.18 29.97 -4.33
CA ASP A 349 -8.47 31.38 -4.49
C ASP A 349 -9.76 31.54 -5.31
N THR A 350 -10.80 32.10 -4.69
CA THR A 350 -12.11 32.30 -5.34
C THR A 350 -12.06 33.39 -6.40
N ASP A 351 -11.26 34.43 -6.18
CA ASP A 351 -11.20 35.60 -7.05
C ASP A 351 -10.42 35.27 -8.33
N LEU A 352 -9.35 34.49 -8.18
CA LEU A 352 -8.51 34.05 -9.29
C LEU A 352 -8.99 32.72 -9.91
N GLY A 353 -9.96 32.04 -9.31
CA GLY A 353 -10.48 30.75 -9.76
C GLY A 353 -9.41 29.65 -9.84
N ARG A 354 -8.34 29.74 -9.05
CA ARG A 354 -7.17 28.83 -9.14
C ARG A 354 -6.65 28.43 -7.77
N VAL A 355 -5.91 27.32 -7.75
CA VAL A 355 -5.20 26.87 -6.53
C VAL A 355 -3.94 27.72 -6.36
N VAL A 356 -3.77 28.29 -5.16
CA VAL A 356 -2.61 29.12 -4.80
C VAL A 356 -1.90 28.56 -3.57
N ALA A 357 -0.61 28.85 -3.46
CA ALA A 357 0.19 28.50 -2.29
C ALA A 357 -0.30 29.26 -1.05
N ARG A 358 -0.18 28.62 0.12
CA ARG A 358 -0.37 29.25 1.41
C ARG A 358 0.95 29.74 1.97
N ASP A 359 1.34 30.95 1.57
CA ASP A 359 2.60 31.56 1.98
C ASP A 359 2.55 32.09 3.43
N ASP A 360 1.36 32.11 4.05
CA ASP A 360 1.15 32.33 5.49
C ASP A 360 1.78 31.23 6.36
N LEU A 361 1.98 30.04 5.80
CA LEU A 361 2.55 28.90 6.52
C LEU A 361 4.09 28.92 6.46
N GLY A 362 4.72 29.43 7.51
CA GLY A 362 6.19 29.48 7.61
C GLY A 362 6.91 28.13 7.44
N LEU A 363 6.27 27.01 7.78
CA LEU A 363 6.84 25.66 7.62
C LEU A 363 6.60 25.04 6.23
N ARG A 364 5.91 25.72 5.31
CA ARG A 364 5.49 25.16 4.02
C ARG A 364 6.67 24.64 3.19
N ALA A 365 7.67 25.48 2.93
CA ALA A 365 8.82 25.11 2.11
C ALA A 365 9.58 23.93 2.73
N THR A 366 9.81 23.98 4.05
CA THR A 366 10.45 22.90 4.82
C THR A 366 9.65 21.60 4.77
N ALA A 367 8.32 21.66 4.90
CA ALA A 367 7.46 20.48 4.85
C ALA A 367 7.50 19.81 3.47
N ILE A 368 7.46 20.61 2.39
CA ILE A 368 7.56 20.12 1.01
C ILE A 368 8.89 19.43 0.76
N ASP A 369 9.98 20.09 1.11
CA ASP A 369 11.32 19.56 0.92
C ASP A 369 11.58 18.33 1.81
N LEU A 370 11.15 18.35 3.07
CA LEU A 370 11.26 17.21 3.97
C LEU A 370 10.42 16.01 3.50
N ALA A 371 9.19 16.22 3.03
CA ALA A 371 8.37 15.18 2.43
C ALA A 371 9.04 14.57 1.18
N GLY A 372 9.59 15.43 0.32
CA GLY A 372 10.34 15.02 -0.87
C GLY A 372 11.57 14.17 -0.52
N ARG A 373 12.48 14.69 0.30
CA ARG A 373 13.73 14.03 0.71
C ARG A 373 13.45 12.74 1.47
N SER A 374 12.57 12.76 2.47
CA SER A 374 12.25 11.57 3.27
C SER A 374 11.64 10.44 2.43
N SER A 375 10.84 10.76 1.43
CA SER A 375 10.28 9.75 0.54
C SER A 375 11.34 8.99 -0.27
N ARG A 376 12.44 9.66 -0.66
CA ARG A 376 13.59 8.99 -1.32
C ARG A 376 14.34 8.09 -0.34
N TRP A 377 14.63 8.59 0.86
CA TRP A 377 15.29 7.79 1.90
C TRP A 377 14.48 6.55 2.27
N LEU A 378 13.15 6.68 2.36
CA LEU A 378 12.27 5.56 2.63
C LEU A 378 12.36 4.47 1.55
N LEU A 379 12.41 4.86 0.27
CA LEU A 379 12.58 3.90 -0.83
C LEU A 379 13.94 3.19 -0.76
N TRP A 380 15.03 3.91 -0.49
CA TRP A 380 16.36 3.31 -0.33
C TRP A 380 16.43 2.36 0.86
N LEU A 381 15.98 2.79 2.04
CA LEU A 381 15.97 1.95 3.24
C LEU A 381 15.03 0.75 3.07
N GLY A 382 13.88 0.94 2.41
CA GLY A 382 12.96 -0.12 2.06
C GLY A 382 13.58 -1.13 1.11
N ALA A 383 14.32 -0.68 0.07
CA ALA A 383 15.03 -1.55 -0.86
C ALA A 383 16.14 -2.34 -0.17
N ILE A 384 16.93 -1.71 0.70
CA ILE A 384 17.95 -2.40 1.52
C ILE A 384 17.29 -3.44 2.43
N GLY A 385 16.18 -3.09 3.08
CA GLY A 385 15.41 -4.01 3.91
C GLY A 385 14.83 -5.19 3.12
N LEU A 386 14.35 -4.95 1.91
CA LEU A 386 13.83 -5.98 0.99
C LEU A 386 14.95 -6.91 0.51
N ALA A 387 16.15 -6.38 0.27
CA ALA A 387 17.33 -7.14 -0.13
C ALA A 387 17.90 -8.03 1.00
N ALA A 388 17.49 -7.84 2.26
CA ALA A 388 17.86 -8.70 3.38
C ALA A 388 17.11 -10.05 3.36
N VAL A 389 17.12 -10.76 2.22
CA VAL A 389 16.28 -11.93 1.91
C VAL A 389 16.32 -13.02 2.97
N GLY A 390 17.47 -13.23 3.62
CA GLY A 390 17.64 -14.24 4.69
C GLY A 390 16.77 -14.02 5.94
N VAL A 391 16.10 -12.88 6.06
CA VAL A 391 15.20 -12.54 7.17
C VAL A 391 13.72 -12.71 6.80
N TRP A 392 13.41 -12.80 5.51
CA TRP A 392 12.04 -12.79 5.01
C TRP A 392 11.42 -14.20 4.98
N ARG A 393 10.16 -14.28 5.40
CA ARG A 393 9.30 -15.40 5.01
C ARG A 393 8.95 -15.26 3.52
N ARG A 394 8.99 -16.36 2.75
CA ARG A 394 8.72 -16.37 1.30
C ARG A 394 7.41 -15.65 0.93
N THR A 395 6.34 -15.94 1.66
CA THR A 395 5.01 -15.32 1.50
C THR A 395 5.00 -13.83 1.86
N GLY A 396 5.79 -13.41 2.86
CA GLY A 396 5.97 -12.00 3.20
C GLY A 396 6.73 -11.23 2.12
N LEU A 397 7.80 -11.82 1.59
CA LEU A 397 8.56 -11.24 0.47
C LEU A 397 7.69 -11.12 -0.78
N LEU A 398 6.90 -12.15 -1.09
CA LEU A 398 5.95 -12.12 -2.20
C LEU A 398 4.85 -11.06 -1.99
N ALA A 399 4.34 -10.90 -0.77
CA ALA A 399 3.34 -9.87 -0.50
C ALA A 399 3.91 -8.46 -0.72
N VAL A 400 5.07 -8.16 -0.12
CA VAL A 400 5.70 -6.83 -0.24
C VAL A 400 6.21 -6.57 -1.65
N GLY A 401 7.08 -7.45 -2.16
CA GLY A 401 7.70 -7.30 -3.48
C GLY A 401 6.71 -7.47 -4.63
N GLY A 402 5.75 -8.38 -4.51
CA GLY A 402 4.72 -8.60 -5.53
C GLY A 402 3.74 -7.43 -5.64
N ILE A 403 3.31 -6.83 -4.53
CA ILE A 403 2.47 -5.62 -4.57
C ILE A 403 3.26 -4.43 -5.13
N ALA A 404 4.52 -4.27 -4.74
CA ALA A 404 5.40 -3.23 -5.30
C ALA A 404 5.59 -3.40 -6.81
N ALA A 405 5.82 -4.64 -7.28
CA ALA A 405 5.92 -4.95 -8.71
C ALA A 405 4.60 -4.71 -9.45
N ALA A 406 3.46 -5.12 -8.87
CA ALA A 406 2.14 -4.88 -9.46
C ALA A 406 1.84 -3.38 -9.57
N ASN A 407 2.18 -2.58 -8.55
CA ASN A 407 2.06 -1.12 -8.59
C ASN A 407 2.94 -0.51 -9.68
N TRP A 408 4.20 -0.96 -9.79
CA TRP A 408 5.12 -0.51 -10.83
C TRP A 408 4.62 -0.87 -12.24
N VAL A 409 4.17 -2.10 -12.48
CA VAL A 409 3.58 -2.48 -13.78
C VAL A 409 2.39 -1.59 -14.10
N LEU A 410 1.49 -1.39 -13.12
CA LEU A 410 0.30 -0.59 -13.35
C LEU A 410 0.61 0.86 -13.72
N TYR A 411 1.53 1.52 -13.01
CA TYR A 411 1.75 2.97 -13.16
C TYR A 411 2.97 3.36 -13.98
N ALA A 412 3.99 2.51 -14.10
CA ALA A 412 5.10 2.78 -14.98
C ALA A 412 4.85 2.25 -16.40
N VAL A 413 4.05 1.18 -16.55
CA VAL A 413 3.85 0.52 -17.86
C VAL A 413 2.48 0.82 -18.46
N VAL A 414 1.39 0.73 -17.69
CA VAL A 414 0.02 0.78 -18.25
C VAL A 414 -0.58 2.19 -18.20
N PHE A 415 -0.56 2.82 -17.03
CA PHE A 415 -1.11 4.15 -16.80
C PHE A 415 0.01 5.15 -16.55
N TRP A 416 -0.34 6.43 -16.45
CA TRP A 416 0.64 7.43 -16.07
C TRP A 416 0.84 7.44 -14.54
N ALA A 417 2.09 7.36 -14.12
CA ALA A 417 2.57 7.49 -12.76
C ALA A 417 2.63 8.93 -12.23
N GLN A 418 2.57 9.01 -10.90
CA GLN A 418 3.00 10.11 -10.05
C GLN A 418 3.49 9.54 -8.72
N ALA A 419 4.33 10.28 -8.01
CA ALA A 419 4.82 9.89 -6.69
C ALA A 419 3.71 9.63 -5.65
N ARG A 420 2.49 10.18 -5.81
CA ARG A 420 1.37 9.86 -4.91
C ARG A 420 0.83 8.44 -5.10
N TYR A 421 1.02 7.83 -6.26
CA TYR A 421 0.46 6.50 -6.58
C TYR A 421 1.27 5.34 -5.98
N ARG A 422 2.46 5.61 -5.43
CA ARG A 422 3.24 4.62 -4.67
C ARG A 422 2.91 4.61 -3.17
N PHE A 423 1.86 5.28 -2.71
CA PHE A 423 1.57 5.43 -1.28
C PHE A 423 1.46 4.09 -0.52
N VAL A 424 0.86 3.08 -1.14
CA VAL A 424 0.80 1.71 -0.59
C VAL A 424 2.20 1.08 -0.55
N VAL A 425 2.99 1.30 -1.60
CA VAL A 425 4.38 0.81 -1.68
C VAL A 425 5.24 1.47 -0.61
N ASP A 426 5.05 2.76 -0.32
CA ASP A 426 5.74 3.45 0.78
C ASP A 426 5.38 2.84 2.14
N ALA A 427 4.11 2.46 2.35
CA ALA A 427 3.69 1.82 3.59
C ALA A 427 4.31 0.41 3.74
N LEU A 428 4.46 -0.31 2.63
CA LEU A 428 5.17 -1.59 2.57
C LEU A 428 6.69 -1.42 2.65
N ALA A 429 7.24 -0.29 2.20
CA ALA A 429 8.65 0.07 2.40
C ALA A 429 8.93 0.27 3.89
N CYS A 430 8.03 0.90 4.65
CA CYS A 430 8.14 0.93 6.12
C CYS A 430 8.18 -0.48 6.72
N VAL A 431 7.35 -1.42 6.24
CA VAL A 431 7.44 -2.84 6.63
C VAL A 431 8.83 -3.41 6.31
N ALA A 432 9.35 -3.16 5.11
CA ALA A 432 10.67 -3.66 4.70
C ALA A 432 11.82 -3.08 5.53
N VAL A 433 11.75 -1.81 5.96
CA VAL A 433 12.71 -1.21 6.91
C VAL A 433 12.76 -2.00 8.23
N GLY A 434 11.66 -2.63 8.63
CA GLY A 434 11.61 -3.56 9.76
C GLY A 434 12.54 -4.78 9.62
N ALA A 435 13.02 -5.13 8.43
CA ALA A 435 14.00 -6.20 8.26
C ALA A 435 15.39 -5.84 8.80
N LEU A 436 15.74 -4.54 8.85
CA LEU A 436 17.10 -4.08 9.19
C LEU A 436 17.57 -4.50 10.58
N PRO A 437 16.81 -4.35 11.68
CA PRO A 437 17.23 -4.82 13.00
C PRO A 437 17.47 -6.33 13.04
N ALA A 438 16.67 -7.08 12.28
CA ALA A 438 16.77 -8.53 12.25
C ALA A 438 17.99 -9.01 11.42
N ALA A 439 18.31 -8.30 10.32
CA ALA A 439 19.52 -8.51 9.55
C ALA A 439 20.78 -8.18 10.37
N ALA A 440 20.77 -7.04 11.07
CA ALA A 440 21.88 -6.63 11.95
C ALA A 440 22.13 -7.65 13.06
N ALA A 441 21.08 -8.14 13.73
CA ALA A 441 21.20 -9.17 14.75
C ALA A 441 21.80 -10.48 14.21
N ALA A 442 21.43 -10.88 12.99
CA ALA A 442 21.98 -12.07 12.34
C ALA A 442 23.47 -11.90 12.00
N LEU A 443 23.89 -10.71 11.55
CA LEU A 443 25.31 -10.39 11.29
C LEU A 443 26.14 -10.41 12.57
N VAL A 444 25.66 -9.79 13.64
CA VAL A 444 26.36 -9.77 14.95
C VAL A 444 26.52 -11.18 15.51
N HIS A 445 25.47 -12.01 15.43
CA HIS A 445 25.56 -13.40 15.88
C HIS A 445 26.61 -14.19 15.10
N ARG A 446 26.65 -14.04 13.76
CA ARG A 446 27.64 -14.71 12.90
C ARG A 446 29.08 -14.26 13.15
N ALA A 447 29.29 -12.96 13.39
CA ALA A 447 30.60 -12.41 13.74
C ALA A 447 31.10 -12.97 15.08
N ARG A 448 30.21 -13.10 16.07
CA ARG A 448 30.53 -13.68 17.39
C ARG A 448 30.77 -15.19 17.35
N SER A 449 30.15 -15.91 16.43
CA SER A 449 30.35 -17.36 16.26
C SER A 449 31.62 -17.74 15.48
N GLY A 450 32.49 -16.79 15.15
CA GLY A 450 33.80 -17.06 14.54
C GLY A 450 33.77 -17.58 13.09
N ALA A 451 32.63 -17.47 12.40
CA ALA A 451 32.47 -18.04 11.06
C ALA A 451 32.94 -17.05 9.96
N GLY A 452 34.23 -17.10 9.64
CA GLY A 452 34.77 -16.77 8.32
C GLY A 452 35.16 -15.31 8.05
N SER A 453 36.19 -15.12 7.22
CA SER A 453 36.78 -13.83 6.87
C SER A 453 35.79 -12.91 6.10
N PRO A 454 35.99 -11.58 6.08
CA PRO A 454 35.08 -10.61 5.44
C PRO A 454 34.72 -10.91 3.98
N ARG A 455 35.59 -11.61 3.24
CA ARG A 455 35.35 -12.03 1.85
C ARG A 455 34.35 -13.18 1.72
N GLN A 456 34.31 -14.10 2.68
CA GLN A 456 33.33 -15.19 2.72
C GLN A 456 31.92 -14.67 3.12
N LEU A 457 31.88 -13.61 3.94
CA LEU A 457 30.65 -12.93 4.36
C LEU A 457 29.88 -12.28 3.21
N VAL A 458 30.56 -11.68 2.22
CA VAL A 458 29.93 -11.08 1.04
C VAL A 458 29.39 -12.16 0.09
N HIS A 459 30.11 -13.27 -0.07
CA HIS A 459 29.69 -14.35 -0.97
C HIS A 459 28.48 -15.16 -0.43
N ALA A 460 28.35 -15.26 0.90
CA ALA A 460 27.25 -15.96 1.57
C ALA A 460 25.92 -15.19 1.61
N LEU A 461 25.94 -13.85 1.50
CA LEU A 461 24.73 -13.02 1.43
C LEU A 461 23.88 -13.30 0.17
N PHE A 462 24.48 -13.87 -0.87
CA PHE A 462 23.83 -14.14 -2.16
C PHE A 462 23.50 -15.62 -2.40
N THR A 463 23.82 -16.54 -1.47
CA THR A 463 23.81 -17.99 -1.76
C THR A 463 23.00 -18.88 -0.80
N SER A 464 22.30 -18.36 0.22
CA SER A 464 21.47 -19.23 1.07
C SER A 464 20.13 -19.60 0.40
N ARG A 465 20.04 -20.85 -0.08
CA ARG A 465 18.83 -21.51 -0.64
C ARG A 465 17.77 -21.85 0.41
#